data_AF-L7QRV7-F1
#
_entry.id   AF-L7QRV7-F1
#
_cell.length_a   1.000
_cell.length_b   1.000
_cell.length_c   1.000
_cell.angle_alpha   90.00
_cell.angle_beta   90.00
_cell.angle_gamma   90.00
#
_symmetry.space_group_name_H-M   'P 1'
#
loop_
_entity.id
_entity.type
_entity.pdbx_description
1 polymer ?
#
loop_
_entity_poly.entity_id
_entity_poly.type
_entity_poly.pdbx_seq_one_letter_code
_entity_poly.pdbx_strand_id
1 'polypeptide(L)'
;VGRSITDFVHPRDRSTFSTQISSGLGLPKVVNGTEEKEHSPNNCASSLLCRIRRYRDLCSGFGIKEKTVSFTPFLINFNLKTVNGKAVEALNLGLQATPLYSAFKTPNELVTKAIPFVLKHATNGHIEYMDPESVAYLGYLPQDLADMNALQLYHPDDLHYLRHVYETIVKEGAMPRSKSYRMVTQNGDYLKLETEWSSQINPWSQKLEFVTGKHHIIEGPLNPDVFQVQSADRTTKMCDEDKNILRENIIRIMKEMLTKSAEAAKQKKNNRCLEVASIIDNILEVGPKADDELRLEIQDTDNSCFERDSVMLGGISPHHDYDSKSSTETPLS
;
A
#
# COMPACT_ATOMS: atom_id res chain seq x y z
N VAL A 1 1.07 28.22 -25.19
CA VAL A 1 1.34 29.28 -24.18
C VAL A 1 0.05 30.04 -23.92
N GLY A 2 -0.24 30.44 -22.69
CA GLY A 2 -1.47 31.18 -22.33
C GLY A 2 -2.74 30.32 -22.20
N ARG A 3 -2.62 28.99 -22.16
CA ARG A 3 -3.73 28.06 -21.98
C ARG A 3 -3.56 27.27 -20.69
N SER A 4 -4.67 26.86 -20.08
CA SER A 4 -4.63 26.00 -18.90
C SER A 4 -4.04 24.64 -19.25
N ILE A 5 -3.15 24.11 -18.40
CA ILE A 5 -2.60 22.75 -18.57
C ILE A 5 -3.69 21.67 -18.43
N THR A 6 -4.72 21.92 -17.62
CA THR A 6 -5.84 20.98 -17.39
C THR A 6 -6.66 20.72 -18.65
N ASP A 7 -6.63 21.62 -19.65
CA ASP A 7 -7.25 21.42 -20.96
C ASP A 7 -6.62 20.25 -21.74
N PHE A 8 -5.35 19.96 -21.46
CA PHE A 8 -4.57 18.93 -22.14
C PHE A 8 -4.62 17.60 -21.40
N VAL A 9 -5.01 17.59 -20.13
CA VAL A 9 -5.15 16.37 -19.32
C VAL A 9 -6.45 15.66 -19.68
N HIS A 10 -6.38 14.34 -19.84
CA HIS A 10 -7.52 13.48 -20.12
C HIS A 10 -8.62 13.64 -19.04
N PRO A 11 -9.92 13.73 -19.40
CA PRO A 11 -10.99 13.97 -18.44
C PRO A 11 -10.99 13.05 -17.21
N ARG A 12 -10.68 11.76 -17.40
CA ARG A 12 -10.59 10.77 -16.30
C ARG A 12 -9.45 11.04 -15.31
N ASP A 13 -8.42 11.77 -15.73
CA ASP A 13 -7.23 12.02 -14.91
C ASP A 13 -7.27 13.40 -14.23
N ARG A 14 -8.25 14.25 -14.58
CA ARG A 14 -8.31 15.65 -14.11
C ARG A 14 -8.50 15.77 -12.60
N SER A 15 -9.34 14.94 -12.01
CA SER A 15 -9.57 14.94 -10.56
C SER A 15 -8.27 14.60 -9.82
N THR A 16 -7.63 13.50 -10.18
CA THR A 16 -6.35 13.07 -9.59
C THR A 16 -5.25 14.11 -9.80
N PHE A 17 -5.19 14.72 -10.99
CA PHE A 17 -4.24 15.80 -11.29
C PHE A 17 -4.47 17.03 -10.41
N SER A 18 -5.71 17.48 -10.27
CA SER A 18 -6.06 18.61 -9.39
C SER A 18 -5.77 18.31 -7.93
N THR A 19 -6.17 17.13 -7.43
CA THR A 19 -5.88 16.72 -6.05
C THR A 19 -4.39 16.69 -5.78
N GLN A 20 -3.58 16.22 -6.73
CA GLN A 20 -2.15 16.09 -6.53
C GLN A 20 -1.38 17.40 -6.60
N ILE A 21 -1.87 18.35 -7.41
CA ILE A 21 -1.41 19.73 -7.33
C ILE A 21 -1.80 20.33 -5.97
N SER A 22 -3.06 20.21 -5.55
CA SER A 22 -3.53 20.80 -4.29
C SER A 22 -2.84 20.24 -3.05
N SER A 23 -2.55 18.93 -3.02
CA SER A 23 -1.82 18.28 -1.91
C SER A 23 -0.34 18.70 -1.89
N GLY A 24 0.32 18.74 -3.06
CA GLY A 24 1.70 19.18 -3.19
C GLY A 24 1.90 20.68 -2.93
N LEU A 25 0.83 21.46 -3.02
CA LEU A 25 0.81 22.90 -2.70
C LEU A 25 0.69 23.19 -1.21
N GLY A 26 0.43 22.20 -0.35
CA GLY A 26 0.35 22.41 1.10
C GLY A 26 -0.59 23.54 1.51
N LEU A 27 -1.69 23.78 0.77
CA LEU A 27 -2.68 24.77 1.18
C LEU A 27 -3.25 24.33 2.53
N PRO A 28 -3.14 25.14 3.61
CA PRO A 28 -3.71 24.76 4.89
C PRO A 28 -5.21 24.58 4.70
N LYS A 29 -5.72 23.39 5.03
CA LYS A 29 -7.16 23.22 5.26
C LYS A 29 -7.51 24.16 6.40
N VAL A 30 -8.25 25.23 6.12
CA VAL A 30 -8.87 26.06 7.16
C VAL A 30 -9.94 25.20 7.83
N VAL A 31 -9.53 24.41 8.81
CA VAL A 31 -10.41 23.87 9.84
C VAL A 31 -10.28 24.82 11.02
N ASN A 32 -11.43 25.29 11.47
CA ASN A 32 -11.61 26.33 12.48
C ASN A 32 -10.51 26.38 13.56
N GLY A 33 -9.73 27.46 13.50
CA GLY A 33 -9.01 28.03 14.64
C GLY A 33 -7.96 27.10 15.27
N THR A 34 -6.76 27.09 14.71
CA THR A 34 -5.46 27.39 15.36
C THR A 34 -4.38 27.16 14.30
N GLU A 35 -3.67 28.22 13.90
CA GLU A 35 -2.56 28.11 12.95
C GLU A 35 -1.31 27.61 13.66
N GLU A 36 -0.99 26.33 13.50
CA GLU A 36 0.35 25.82 13.79
C GLU A 36 1.22 26.00 12.53
N LYS A 37 2.16 26.93 12.59
CA LYS A 37 3.21 27.11 11.57
C LYS A 37 4.24 25.99 11.72
N GLU A 38 4.08 24.90 10.97
CA GLU A 38 5.21 24.02 10.67
C GLU A 38 5.95 24.52 9.42
N HIS A 39 7.11 25.13 9.63
CA HIS A 39 8.10 25.34 8.58
C HIS A 39 8.89 24.04 8.39
N SER A 40 8.59 23.30 7.32
CA SER A 40 9.60 22.47 6.67
C SER A 40 9.57 22.74 5.16
N PRO A 41 10.68 23.15 4.52
CA PRO A 41 10.76 23.22 3.08
C PRO A 41 11.09 21.81 2.58
N ASN A 42 10.18 20.85 2.82
CA ASN A 42 10.38 19.52 2.27
C ASN A 42 9.86 19.52 0.84
N ASN A 43 10.83 19.40 -0.07
CA ASN A 43 10.69 19.15 -1.49
C ASN A 43 9.64 18.05 -1.73
N CYS A 44 8.38 18.43 -1.89
CA CYS A 44 7.29 17.49 -2.12
C CYS A 44 7.35 17.07 -3.58
N ALA A 45 8.25 16.12 -3.88
CA ALA A 45 8.30 15.46 -5.17
C ALA A 45 7.05 14.56 -5.31
N SER A 46 5.91 15.19 -5.55
CA SER A 46 4.72 14.47 -5.97
C SER A 46 4.91 14.08 -7.43
N SER A 47 4.66 12.80 -7.73
CA SER A 47 4.61 12.30 -9.10
C SER A 47 3.21 11.77 -9.39
N LEU A 48 2.78 11.85 -10.65
CA LEU A 48 1.48 11.38 -11.10
C LEU A 48 1.58 10.81 -12.51
N LEU A 49 0.94 9.67 -12.71
CA LEU A 49 0.67 9.12 -14.03
C LEU A 49 -0.61 9.73 -14.59
N CYS A 50 -0.53 10.38 -15.76
CA CYS A 50 -1.73 10.87 -16.44
C CYS A 50 -1.56 10.88 -17.96
N ARG A 51 -2.69 10.96 -18.66
CA ARG A 51 -2.75 10.99 -20.11
C ARG A 51 -2.83 12.43 -20.60
N ILE A 52 -1.87 12.84 -21.41
CA ILE A 52 -1.82 14.18 -22.02
C ILE A 52 -2.23 14.06 -23.48
N ARG A 53 -3.09 14.99 -23.91
CA ARG A 53 -3.58 15.10 -25.29
C ARG A 53 -2.40 15.31 -26.25
N ARG A 54 -2.30 14.47 -27.27
CA ARG A 54 -1.35 14.69 -28.37
C ARG A 54 -1.74 15.92 -29.17
N TYR A 55 -0.74 16.72 -29.52
CA TYR A 55 -0.92 17.83 -30.43
C TYR A 55 -1.35 17.32 -31.82
N ARG A 56 -2.31 18.02 -32.45
CA ARG A 56 -2.77 17.68 -33.80
C ARG A 56 -1.80 18.34 -34.78
N ASP A 57 -0.80 17.60 -35.24
CA ASP A 57 0.10 18.10 -36.28
C ASP A 57 -0.65 18.29 -37.60
N LEU A 58 -0.50 19.49 -38.17
CA LEU A 58 -1.03 19.89 -39.48
C LEU A 58 -0.42 19.06 -40.63
N CYS A 59 0.70 18.37 -40.41
CA CYS A 59 1.39 17.53 -41.40
C CYS A 59 0.57 16.32 -41.88
N SER A 60 -0.54 15.99 -41.22
CA SER A 60 -1.36 14.82 -41.52
C SER A 60 -2.67 15.15 -42.28
N GLY A 61 -2.77 16.33 -42.90
CA GLY A 61 -3.86 16.72 -43.82
C GLY A 61 -4.86 17.75 -43.26
N PHE A 62 -5.60 18.40 -44.17
CA PHE A 62 -6.48 19.55 -43.93
C PHE A 62 -7.78 19.26 -43.15
N GLY A 63 -8.06 17.99 -42.79
CA GLY A 63 -9.26 17.57 -42.07
C GLY A 63 -9.10 17.57 -40.54
N ILE A 64 -9.07 18.75 -39.90
CA ILE A 64 -8.88 18.87 -38.43
C ILE A 64 -10.17 18.53 -37.65
N LYS A 65 -11.35 18.58 -38.31
CA LYS A 65 -12.66 18.36 -37.66
C LYS A 65 -13.00 16.89 -37.44
N GLU A 66 -12.41 15.95 -38.18
CA GLU A 66 -12.77 14.51 -38.13
C GLU A 66 -11.78 13.63 -37.35
N LYS A 67 -10.67 14.19 -36.85
CA LYS A 67 -9.68 13.40 -36.10
C LYS A 67 -10.07 13.23 -34.63
N THR A 68 -10.25 11.97 -34.24
CA THR A 68 -10.38 11.56 -32.84
C THR A 68 -9.22 12.11 -32.01
N VAL A 69 -9.52 12.56 -30.80
CA VAL A 69 -8.49 13.11 -29.90
C VAL A 69 -7.73 11.95 -29.28
N SER A 70 -6.44 11.82 -29.60
CA SER A 70 -5.55 10.82 -29.00
C SER A 70 -4.84 11.38 -27.76
N PHE A 71 -4.63 10.52 -26.77
CA PHE A 71 -3.88 10.84 -25.56
C PHE A 71 -2.70 9.88 -25.40
N THR A 72 -1.65 10.34 -24.73
CA THR A 72 -0.43 9.55 -24.46
C THR A 72 -0.13 9.60 -22.96
N PRO A 73 0.25 8.48 -22.33
CA PRO A 73 0.59 8.43 -20.91
C PRO A 73 1.94 9.10 -20.63
N PHE A 74 1.99 9.87 -19.54
CA PHE A 74 3.20 10.49 -19.02
C PHE A 74 3.27 10.32 -17.50
N LEU A 75 4.49 10.16 -16.99
CA LEU A 75 4.82 10.41 -15.59
C LEU A 75 5.15 11.89 -15.44
N ILE A 76 4.30 12.61 -14.70
CA ILE A 76 4.46 14.03 -14.39
C ILE A 76 5.07 14.16 -12.99
N ASN A 77 6.20 14.83 -12.90
CA ASN A 77 6.80 15.27 -11.65
C ASN A 77 6.50 16.76 -11.43
N PHE A 78 5.92 17.09 -10.28
CA PHE A 78 5.59 18.47 -9.90
C PHE A 78 6.76 19.07 -9.12
N ASN A 79 7.14 20.30 -9.47
CA ASN A 79 8.17 21.06 -8.78
C ASN A 79 7.63 22.46 -8.46
N LEU A 80 7.43 22.75 -7.20
CA LEU A 80 6.93 24.04 -6.76
C LEU A 80 8.08 24.99 -6.44
N LYS A 81 8.02 26.22 -6.94
CA LYS A 81 8.99 27.27 -6.65
C LYS A 81 8.27 28.57 -6.32
N THR A 82 8.43 29.04 -5.09
CA THR A 82 8.01 30.40 -4.71
C THR A 82 9.04 31.39 -5.24
N VAL A 83 8.59 32.37 -6.00
CA VAL A 83 9.45 33.47 -6.43
C VAL A 83 9.10 34.69 -5.60
N ASN A 84 10.05 35.12 -4.76
CA ASN A 84 9.88 36.29 -3.90
C ASN A 84 9.98 37.57 -4.75
N GLY A 85 8.82 38.05 -5.22
CA GLY A 85 8.65 39.37 -5.82
C GLY A 85 8.27 40.40 -4.76
N LYS A 86 8.69 41.67 -4.95
CA LYS A 86 8.60 42.78 -3.97
C LYS A 86 7.19 43.20 -3.52
N ALA A 87 6.12 42.48 -3.86
CA ALA A 87 4.74 42.86 -3.48
C ALA A 87 3.74 41.70 -3.35
N VAL A 88 3.90 40.60 -4.10
CA VAL A 88 3.08 39.39 -4.00
C VAL A 88 3.99 38.19 -4.23
N GLU A 89 3.96 37.20 -3.33
CA GLU A 89 4.63 35.92 -3.54
C GLU A 89 3.94 35.21 -4.71
N ALA A 90 4.59 35.17 -5.87
CA ALA A 90 4.09 34.45 -7.03
C ALA A 90 4.55 33.00 -6.95
N LEU A 91 3.59 32.09 -6.91
CA LEU A 91 3.86 30.67 -6.85
C LEU A 91 3.96 30.09 -8.26
N ASN A 92 5.13 29.55 -8.62
CA ASN A 92 5.36 28.93 -9.91
C ASN A 92 5.38 27.41 -9.78
N LEU A 93 4.60 26.74 -10.62
CA LEU A 93 4.57 25.29 -10.72
C LEU A 93 5.31 24.84 -11.98
N GLY A 94 6.43 24.14 -11.80
CA GLY A 94 7.15 23.43 -12.85
C GLY A 94 6.62 22.00 -13.01
N LEU A 95 6.39 21.57 -14.25
CA LEU A 95 5.98 20.21 -14.58
C LEU A 95 7.07 19.57 -15.45
N GLN A 96 7.58 18.41 -15.03
CA GLN A 96 8.44 17.58 -15.86
C GLN A 96 7.65 16.34 -16.28
N ALA A 97 7.42 16.19 -17.58
CA ALA A 97 6.67 15.07 -18.13
C ALA A 97 7.61 14.08 -18.83
N THR A 98 7.67 12.84 -18.33
CA THR A 98 8.41 11.73 -18.93
C THR A 98 7.41 10.81 -19.64
N PRO A 99 7.53 10.59 -20.96
CA PRO A 99 6.61 9.71 -21.68
C PRO A 99 6.75 8.27 -21.20
N LEU A 100 5.63 7.58 -21.10
CA LEU A 100 5.61 6.14 -20.85
C LEU A 100 5.47 5.38 -22.17
N TYR A 101 6.13 4.23 -22.22
CA TYR A 101 6.11 3.33 -23.36
C TYR A 101 5.67 1.95 -22.92
N SER A 102 5.08 1.21 -23.84
CA SER A 102 4.80 -0.20 -23.63
C SER A 102 6.10 -0.96 -23.39
N ALA A 103 6.05 -1.96 -22.52
CA ALA A 103 7.16 -2.87 -22.29
C ALA A 103 7.44 -3.78 -23.51
N PHE A 104 6.48 -3.91 -24.43
CA PHE A 104 6.57 -4.79 -25.60
C PHE A 104 6.92 -4.01 -26.86
N LYS A 105 7.79 -4.60 -27.69
CA LYS A 105 8.22 -4.03 -28.97
C LYS A 105 7.62 -4.80 -30.15
N THR A 106 7.37 -6.09 -29.96
CA THR A 106 6.84 -6.97 -31.01
C THR A 106 5.58 -7.71 -30.56
N PRO A 107 4.69 -8.07 -31.50
CA PRO A 107 3.54 -8.92 -31.20
C PRO A 107 3.93 -10.24 -30.53
N ASN A 108 3.22 -10.63 -29.47
CA ASN A 108 3.42 -11.89 -28.75
C ASN A 108 4.88 -12.11 -28.28
N GLU A 109 5.55 -11.02 -27.88
CA GLU A 109 6.95 -11.06 -27.46
C GLU A 109 7.15 -11.94 -26.22
N LEU A 110 8.08 -12.89 -26.30
CA LEU A 110 8.47 -13.71 -25.14
C LEU A 110 9.41 -12.92 -24.23
N VAL A 111 8.96 -12.63 -23.01
CA VAL A 111 9.71 -11.76 -22.09
C VAL A 111 10.50 -12.61 -21.08
N THR A 112 11.80 -12.75 -21.32
CA THR A 112 12.68 -13.60 -20.48
C THR A 112 13.20 -12.91 -19.21
N LYS A 113 13.20 -11.57 -19.17
CA LYS A 113 13.69 -10.76 -18.04
C LYS A 113 12.63 -9.78 -17.53
N ALA A 114 11.37 -10.21 -17.50
CA ALA A 114 10.28 -9.40 -16.98
C ALA A 114 10.50 -9.16 -15.48
N ILE A 115 10.42 -7.90 -15.06
CA ILE A 115 10.28 -7.56 -13.64
C ILE A 115 8.85 -7.92 -13.24
N PRO A 116 8.64 -8.80 -12.24
CA PRO A 116 7.31 -9.12 -11.78
C PRO A 116 6.66 -7.93 -11.10
N PHE A 117 5.34 -7.83 -11.20
CA PHE A 117 4.56 -6.79 -10.54
C PHE A 117 3.51 -7.43 -9.62
N VAL A 118 3.14 -6.71 -8.58
CA VAL A 118 2.14 -7.13 -7.60
C VAL A 118 0.81 -6.46 -7.90
N LEU A 119 -0.26 -7.25 -7.83
CA LEU A 119 -1.65 -6.79 -7.80
C LEU A 119 -2.31 -7.34 -6.55
N LYS A 120 -2.98 -6.46 -5.80
CA LYS A 120 -3.72 -6.78 -4.59
C LYS A 120 -5.18 -6.39 -4.77
N HIS A 121 -6.08 -7.30 -4.43
CA HIS A 121 -7.52 -7.04 -4.47
C HIS A 121 -8.22 -7.56 -3.22
N ALA A 122 -9.33 -6.92 -2.87
CA ALA A 122 -10.19 -7.33 -1.77
C ALA A 122 -11.07 -8.53 -2.14
N THR A 123 -11.76 -9.11 -1.15
CA THR A 123 -12.64 -10.29 -1.35
C THR A 123 -13.85 -10.06 -2.24
N ASN A 124 -14.21 -8.80 -2.52
CA ASN A 124 -15.23 -8.44 -3.51
C ASN A 124 -14.66 -8.35 -4.95
N GLY A 125 -13.36 -8.60 -5.13
CA GLY A 125 -12.64 -8.49 -6.39
C GLY A 125 -12.15 -7.07 -6.71
N HIS A 126 -12.45 -6.08 -5.89
CA HIS A 126 -12.01 -4.70 -6.10
C HIS A 126 -10.49 -4.59 -5.98
N ILE A 127 -9.84 -4.00 -6.99
CA ILE A 127 -8.38 -3.79 -6.96
C ILE A 127 -8.07 -2.70 -5.95
N GLU A 128 -7.20 -2.99 -4.99
CA GLU A 128 -6.78 -2.01 -3.98
C GLU A 128 -5.43 -1.41 -4.29
N TYR A 129 -4.56 -2.21 -4.90
CA TYR A 129 -3.20 -1.81 -5.17
C TYR A 129 -2.67 -2.56 -6.39
N MET A 130 -1.89 -1.86 -7.20
CA MET A 130 -1.15 -2.42 -8.31
C MET A 130 0.17 -1.66 -8.43
N ASP A 131 1.26 -2.41 -8.57
CA ASP A 131 2.61 -1.84 -8.71
C ASP A 131 2.70 -0.91 -9.94
N PRO A 132 3.38 0.25 -9.86
CA PRO A 132 3.51 1.18 -10.98
C PRO A 132 4.15 0.57 -12.25
N GLU A 133 5.00 -0.45 -12.09
CA GLU A 133 5.64 -1.18 -13.18
C GLU A 133 4.62 -1.88 -14.09
N SER A 134 3.47 -2.27 -13.54
CA SER A 134 2.37 -2.88 -14.29
C SER A 134 1.83 -1.98 -15.41
N VAL A 135 2.00 -0.67 -15.31
CA VAL A 135 1.47 0.30 -16.27
C VAL A 135 2.09 0.07 -17.65
N ALA A 136 3.38 -0.25 -17.71
CA ALA A 136 4.06 -0.55 -18.96
C ALA A 136 3.65 -1.90 -19.57
N TYR A 137 3.16 -2.84 -18.75
CA TYR A 137 2.73 -4.18 -19.20
C TYR A 137 1.25 -4.25 -19.55
N LEU A 138 0.39 -3.59 -18.78
CA LEU A 138 -1.07 -3.69 -18.91
C LEU A 138 -1.70 -2.42 -19.50
N GLY A 139 -1.03 -1.28 -19.44
CA GLY A 139 -1.56 -0.02 -19.96
C GLY A 139 -2.59 0.69 -19.07
N TYR A 140 -2.99 0.08 -17.95
CA TYR A 140 -3.89 0.70 -16.97
C TYR A 140 -3.12 1.67 -16.08
N LEU A 141 -3.65 2.89 -15.92
CA LEU A 141 -3.13 3.82 -14.92
C LEU A 141 -3.79 3.52 -13.55
N PRO A 142 -3.14 3.84 -12.41
CA PRO A 142 -3.69 3.55 -11.08
C PRO A 142 -5.13 4.07 -10.87
N GLN A 143 -5.45 5.26 -11.38
CA GLN A 143 -6.79 5.84 -11.31
C GLN A 143 -7.84 5.13 -12.18
N ASP A 144 -7.41 4.37 -13.20
CA ASP A 144 -8.34 3.55 -13.99
C ASP A 144 -8.78 2.31 -13.20
N LEU A 145 -7.95 1.83 -12.26
CA LEU A 145 -8.16 0.62 -11.48
C LEU A 145 -9.13 0.80 -10.31
N ALA A 146 -9.33 2.05 -9.88
CA ALA A 146 -10.11 2.38 -8.68
C ALA A 146 -11.58 1.93 -8.75
N ASP A 147 -12.11 1.60 -9.93
CA ASP A 147 -13.46 1.06 -10.11
C ASP A 147 -13.44 -0.31 -10.81
N MET A 148 -12.26 -0.96 -10.91
CA MET A 148 -12.10 -2.21 -11.66
C MET A 148 -12.09 -3.42 -10.73
N ASN A 149 -12.71 -4.50 -11.24
CA ASN A 149 -12.66 -5.80 -10.60
C ASN A 149 -11.53 -6.64 -11.22
N ALA A 150 -10.66 -7.23 -10.39
CA ALA A 150 -9.57 -8.09 -10.82
C ALA A 150 -10.06 -9.26 -11.69
N LEU A 151 -11.25 -9.80 -11.43
CA LEU A 151 -11.84 -10.91 -12.20
C LEU A 151 -12.27 -10.51 -13.62
N GLN A 152 -12.41 -9.22 -13.90
CA GLN A 152 -12.64 -8.72 -15.26
C GLN A 152 -11.36 -8.69 -16.08
N LEU A 153 -10.20 -8.70 -15.42
CA LEU A 153 -8.92 -8.74 -16.12
C LEU A 153 -8.61 -10.12 -16.71
N TYR A 154 -9.26 -11.17 -16.22
CA TYR A 154 -9.00 -12.53 -16.68
C TYR A 154 -9.76 -12.88 -17.95
N HIS A 155 -9.10 -13.65 -18.82
CA HIS A 155 -9.76 -14.20 -19.99
C HIS A 155 -10.91 -15.13 -19.57
N PRO A 156 -12.10 -15.01 -20.18
CA PRO A 156 -13.27 -15.79 -19.79
C PRO A 156 -13.05 -17.31 -19.77
N ASP A 157 -12.40 -17.87 -20.79
CA ASP A 157 -12.13 -19.31 -20.87
C ASP A 157 -11.21 -19.82 -19.75
N ASP A 158 -10.40 -18.93 -19.16
CA ASP A 158 -9.47 -19.30 -18.09
C ASP A 158 -10.12 -19.22 -16.69
N LEU A 159 -11.36 -18.70 -16.59
CA LEU A 159 -12.08 -18.54 -15.32
C LEU A 159 -12.32 -19.87 -14.60
N HIS A 160 -12.52 -20.98 -15.32
CA HIS A 160 -12.68 -22.30 -14.70
C HIS A 160 -11.40 -22.74 -13.97
N TYR A 161 -10.24 -22.54 -14.59
CA TYR A 161 -8.96 -22.82 -13.95
C TYR A 161 -8.71 -21.87 -12.78
N LEU A 162 -8.96 -20.57 -12.98
CA LEU A 162 -8.77 -19.57 -11.94
C LEU A 162 -9.68 -19.80 -10.74
N ARG A 163 -10.91 -20.31 -10.93
CA ARG A 163 -11.75 -20.75 -9.82
C ARG A 163 -11.04 -21.78 -8.95
N HIS A 164 -10.42 -22.78 -9.54
CA HIS A 164 -9.67 -23.80 -8.79
C HIS A 164 -8.44 -23.19 -8.07
N VAL A 165 -7.79 -22.21 -8.71
CA VAL A 165 -6.71 -21.43 -8.09
C VAL A 165 -7.24 -20.70 -6.85
N TYR A 166 -8.34 -19.95 -6.95
CA TYR A 166 -8.96 -19.27 -5.81
C TYR A 166 -9.41 -20.25 -4.70
N GLU A 167 -9.98 -21.40 -5.04
CA GLU A 167 -10.30 -22.44 -4.05
C GLU A 167 -9.05 -22.93 -3.29
N THR A 168 -7.93 -23.06 -3.99
CA THR A 168 -6.65 -23.46 -3.39
C THR A 168 -6.11 -22.35 -2.48
N ILE A 169 -6.08 -21.11 -2.97
CA ILE A 169 -5.58 -19.95 -2.21
C ILE A 169 -6.37 -19.77 -0.91
N VAL A 170 -7.71 -19.86 -0.99
CA VAL A 170 -8.57 -19.69 0.18
C VAL A 170 -8.46 -20.88 1.15
N LYS A 171 -8.08 -22.08 0.69
CA LYS A 171 -7.85 -23.22 1.61
C LYS A 171 -6.46 -23.20 2.23
N GLU A 172 -5.43 -22.97 1.43
CA GLU A 172 -4.03 -23.16 1.81
C GLU A 172 -3.35 -21.88 2.27
N GLY A 173 -3.93 -20.72 1.97
CA GLY A 173 -3.41 -19.41 2.32
C GLY A 173 -2.43 -18.84 1.29
N ALA A 174 -1.81 -19.70 0.49
CA ALA A 174 -0.94 -19.33 -0.62
C ALA A 174 -0.97 -20.44 -1.68
N MET A 175 -0.60 -20.09 -2.91
CA MET A 175 -0.35 -21.05 -3.97
C MET A 175 0.98 -20.70 -4.62
N PRO A 176 1.87 -21.69 -4.87
CA PRO A 176 3.08 -21.46 -5.65
C PRO A 176 2.71 -21.06 -7.09
N ARG A 177 3.74 -20.85 -7.91
CA ARG A 177 3.60 -20.37 -9.28
C ARG A 177 2.55 -21.15 -10.07
N SER A 178 1.51 -20.45 -10.51
CA SER A 178 0.38 -21.02 -11.25
C SER A 178 0.80 -21.48 -12.66
N LYS A 179 -0.08 -22.24 -13.32
CA LYS A 179 0.00 -22.40 -14.78
C LYS A 179 -0.19 -21.04 -15.44
N SER A 180 0.33 -20.91 -16.66
CA SER A 180 0.13 -19.72 -17.48
C SER A 180 -1.36 -19.51 -17.80
N TYR A 181 -1.84 -18.28 -17.64
CA TYR A 181 -3.19 -17.86 -18.01
C TYR A 181 -3.17 -16.45 -18.60
N ARG A 182 -4.29 -16.04 -19.21
CA ARG A 182 -4.40 -14.78 -19.95
C ARG A 182 -4.98 -13.66 -19.10
N MET A 183 -4.35 -12.49 -19.17
CA MET A 183 -4.82 -11.24 -18.58
C MET A 183 -4.98 -10.18 -19.67
N VAL A 184 -6.11 -9.47 -19.65
CA VAL A 184 -6.43 -8.42 -20.61
C VAL A 184 -5.63 -7.16 -20.30
N THR A 185 -5.15 -6.51 -21.34
CA THR A 185 -4.51 -5.20 -21.27
C THR A 185 -5.52 -4.10 -21.62
N GLN A 186 -5.19 -2.84 -21.34
CA GLN A 186 -6.02 -1.68 -21.62
C GLN A 186 -6.39 -1.57 -23.10
N ASN A 187 -5.54 -2.05 -24.00
CA ASN A 187 -5.86 -2.08 -25.43
C ASN A 187 -6.87 -3.18 -25.77
N GLY A 188 -7.24 -4.11 -24.89
CA GLY A 188 -8.21 -5.18 -25.13
C GLY A 188 -7.62 -6.51 -25.60
N ASP A 189 -6.33 -6.54 -25.96
CA ASP A 189 -5.62 -7.79 -26.23
C ASP A 189 -5.13 -8.43 -24.91
N TYR A 190 -4.79 -9.71 -24.99
CA TYR A 190 -4.39 -10.50 -23.83
C TYR A 190 -2.89 -10.78 -23.84
N LEU A 191 -2.26 -10.64 -22.67
CA LEU A 191 -0.92 -11.16 -22.40
C LEU A 191 -1.00 -12.46 -21.60
N LYS A 192 0.07 -13.26 -21.61
CA LYS A 192 0.16 -14.48 -20.80
C LYS A 192 1.11 -14.28 -19.64
N LEU A 193 0.67 -14.71 -18.47
CA LEU A 193 1.45 -14.59 -17.25
C LEU A 193 1.25 -15.81 -16.33
N GLU A 194 2.19 -15.97 -15.41
CA GLU A 194 2.13 -16.91 -14.30
C GLU A 194 2.07 -16.10 -13.00
N THR A 195 1.40 -16.62 -11.97
CA THR A 195 1.21 -15.86 -10.73
C THR A 195 1.56 -16.70 -9.52
N GLU A 196 2.34 -16.11 -8.62
CA GLU A 196 2.49 -16.58 -7.25
C GLU A 196 1.40 -15.92 -6.41
N TRP A 197 0.59 -16.71 -5.71
CA TRP A 197 -0.56 -16.21 -4.98
C TRP A 197 -0.34 -16.29 -3.49
N SER A 198 -0.80 -15.28 -2.79
CA SER A 198 -0.88 -15.25 -1.34
C SER A 198 -2.16 -14.59 -0.88
N SER A 199 -2.64 -14.99 0.28
CA SER A 199 -3.80 -14.40 0.92
C SER A 199 -3.44 -13.88 2.29
N GLN A 200 -4.06 -12.76 2.65
CA GLN A 200 -3.88 -12.12 3.95
C GLN A 200 -5.19 -12.14 4.71
N ILE A 201 -5.12 -12.66 5.93
CA ILE A 201 -6.27 -12.86 6.80
C ILE A 201 -6.16 -11.87 7.92
N ASN A 202 -7.26 -11.20 8.21
CA ASN A 202 -7.31 -10.30 9.35
C ASN A 202 -7.24 -11.12 10.65
N PRO A 203 -6.27 -10.85 11.55
CA PRO A 203 -6.03 -11.68 12.73
C PRO A 203 -7.13 -11.58 13.80
N TRP A 204 -7.96 -10.53 13.75
CA TRP A 204 -9.09 -10.35 14.68
C TRP A 204 -10.38 -10.96 14.14
N SER A 205 -10.75 -10.62 12.91
CA SER A 205 -12.01 -11.10 12.32
C SER A 205 -11.92 -12.52 11.77
N GLN A 206 -10.69 -13.03 11.56
CA GLN A 206 -10.39 -14.33 10.95
C GLN A 206 -10.96 -14.49 9.53
N LYS A 207 -11.29 -13.37 8.87
CA LYS A 207 -11.78 -13.35 7.49
C LYS A 207 -10.64 -13.00 6.54
N LEU A 208 -10.73 -13.54 5.33
CA LEU A 208 -9.88 -13.12 4.22
C LEU A 208 -10.07 -11.62 4.01
N GLU A 209 -8.97 -10.86 4.04
CA GLU A 209 -8.98 -9.43 3.84
C GLU A 209 -8.63 -9.13 2.38
N PHE A 210 -7.50 -9.69 1.92
CA PHE A 210 -6.97 -9.43 0.60
C PHE A 210 -6.31 -10.66 -0.02
N VAL A 211 -6.32 -10.69 -1.36
CA VAL A 211 -5.56 -11.62 -2.18
C VAL A 211 -4.51 -10.84 -2.95
N THR A 212 -3.28 -11.31 -2.89
CA THR A 212 -2.12 -10.71 -3.54
C THR A 212 -1.57 -11.68 -4.57
N GLY A 213 -1.55 -11.25 -5.83
CA GLY A 213 -0.93 -11.94 -6.95
C GLY A 213 0.39 -11.26 -7.33
N LYS A 214 1.49 -12.00 -7.31
CA LYS A 214 2.77 -11.58 -7.88
C LYS A 214 2.89 -12.17 -9.28
N HIS A 215 2.71 -11.30 -10.27
CA HIS A 215 2.56 -11.65 -11.67
C HIS A 215 3.91 -11.63 -12.39
N HIS A 216 4.18 -12.70 -13.14
CA HIS A 216 5.36 -12.86 -13.96
C HIS A 216 4.93 -12.97 -15.42
N ILE A 217 5.28 -11.97 -16.22
CA ILE A 217 4.96 -11.94 -17.65
C ILE A 217 5.77 -13.03 -18.38
N ILE A 218 5.08 -13.80 -19.22
CA ILE A 218 5.67 -14.84 -20.06
C ILE A 218 5.66 -14.40 -21.52
N GLU A 219 4.52 -13.92 -22.00
CA GLU A 219 4.29 -13.54 -23.39
C GLU A 219 3.47 -12.26 -23.44
N GLY A 220 3.89 -11.31 -24.27
CA GLY A 220 3.17 -10.05 -24.50
C GLY A 220 1.89 -10.22 -25.31
N PRO A 221 1.11 -9.14 -25.44
CA PRO A 221 -0.11 -9.12 -26.24
C PRO A 221 0.16 -9.13 -27.75
N LEU A 222 -0.88 -9.41 -28.53
CA LEU A 222 -0.85 -9.36 -29.99
C LEU A 222 -0.49 -7.95 -30.50
N ASN A 223 -1.17 -6.92 -29.97
CA ASN A 223 -0.76 -5.54 -30.19
C ASN A 223 0.23 -5.11 -29.08
N PRO A 224 1.51 -4.87 -29.42
CA PRO A 224 2.51 -4.47 -28.43
C PRO A 224 2.21 -3.09 -27.81
N ASP A 225 1.45 -2.20 -28.46
CA ASP A 225 1.09 -0.91 -27.86
C ASP A 225 -0.12 -1.05 -26.92
N VAL A 226 0.16 -1.29 -25.63
CA VAL A 226 -0.86 -1.47 -24.58
C VAL A 226 -1.64 -0.19 -24.25
N PHE A 227 -1.16 0.97 -24.70
CA PHE A 227 -1.85 2.25 -24.48
C PHE A 227 -2.75 2.66 -25.65
N GLN A 228 -2.73 1.89 -26.74
CA GLN A 228 -3.56 2.17 -27.90
C GLN A 228 -5.04 1.91 -27.58
N VAL A 229 -5.88 2.95 -27.73
CA VAL A 229 -7.33 2.83 -27.54
C VAL A 229 -7.91 2.00 -28.69
N GLN A 230 -8.47 0.82 -28.39
CA GLN A 230 -9.26 0.07 -29.38
C GLN A 230 -10.63 0.71 -29.61
N SER A 231 -11.10 0.68 -30.86
CA SER A 231 -12.48 1.02 -31.22
C SER A 231 -13.45 0.01 -30.62
N ALA A 232 -14.62 0.47 -30.17
CA ALA A 232 -15.62 -0.30 -29.39
C ALA A 232 -16.14 -1.62 -30.03
N ASP A 233 -15.77 -1.92 -31.28
CA ASP A 233 -16.28 -3.05 -32.07
C ASP A 233 -15.73 -4.43 -31.69
N ARG A 234 -14.67 -4.53 -30.88
CA ARG A 234 -14.10 -5.84 -30.46
C ARG A 234 -14.66 -6.39 -29.14
N THR A 235 -15.69 -5.77 -28.58
CA THR A 235 -16.44 -6.42 -27.49
C THR A 235 -17.20 -7.61 -28.08
N THR A 236 -16.57 -8.79 -28.05
CA THR A 236 -17.20 -10.06 -28.37
C THR A 236 -18.36 -10.28 -27.40
N LYS A 237 -19.54 -9.78 -27.79
CA LYS A 237 -20.82 -10.06 -27.14
C LYS A 237 -21.15 -11.53 -27.37
N MET A 238 -20.59 -12.43 -26.57
CA MET A 238 -21.03 -13.83 -26.51
C MET A 238 -21.06 -14.33 -25.06
N CYS A 239 -22.28 -14.70 -24.65
CA CYS A 239 -22.72 -15.28 -23.36
C CYS A 239 -22.05 -14.67 -22.12
N ASP A 240 -22.35 -13.39 -21.83
CA ASP A 240 -21.86 -12.72 -20.63
C ASP A 240 -22.44 -13.32 -19.34
N GLU A 241 -23.64 -13.90 -19.38
CA GLU A 241 -24.35 -14.48 -18.23
C GLU A 241 -23.53 -15.60 -17.56
N ASP A 242 -23.20 -16.67 -18.29
CA ASP A 242 -22.47 -17.82 -17.73
C ASP A 242 -21.09 -17.42 -17.16
N LYS A 243 -20.43 -16.47 -17.83
CA LYS A 243 -19.12 -15.95 -17.42
C LYS A 243 -19.23 -15.08 -16.17
N ASN A 244 -20.28 -14.28 -16.05
CA ASN A 244 -20.55 -13.51 -14.83
C ASN A 244 -20.87 -14.43 -13.66
N ILE A 245 -21.64 -15.51 -13.89
CA ILE A 245 -21.88 -16.55 -12.88
C ILE A 245 -20.57 -17.17 -12.39
N LEU A 246 -19.59 -17.43 -13.28
CA LEU A 246 -18.28 -17.93 -12.87
C LEU A 246 -17.51 -16.92 -12.01
N ARG A 247 -17.53 -15.62 -12.36
CA ARG A 247 -16.89 -14.57 -11.56
C ARG A 247 -17.55 -14.44 -10.18
N GLU A 248 -18.87 -14.45 -10.12
CA GLU A 248 -19.63 -14.42 -8.86
C GLU A 248 -19.34 -15.64 -7.98
N ASN A 249 -19.22 -16.82 -8.59
CA ASN A 249 -18.81 -18.01 -7.87
C ASN A 249 -17.42 -17.87 -7.24
N ILE A 250 -16.46 -17.25 -7.94
CA ILE A 250 -15.12 -16.96 -7.39
C ILE A 250 -15.22 -15.99 -6.20
N ILE A 251 -16.01 -14.92 -6.33
CA ILE A 251 -16.26 -13.97 -5.22
C ILE A 251 -16.88 -14.70 -4.01
N ARG A 252 -17.82 -15.61 -4.25
CA ARG A 252 -18.45 -16.39 -3.19
C ARG A 252 -17.45 -17.30 -2.48
N ILE A 253 -16.59 -18.00 -3.21
CA ILE A 253 -15.51 -18.83 -2.65
C ILE A 253 -14.62 -18.02 -1.71
N MET A 254 -14.22 -16.80 -2.11
CA MET A 254 -13.38 -15.92 -1.28
C MET A 254 -14.08 -15.45 0.01
N LYS A 255 -15.42 -15.36 0.01
CA LYS A 255 -16.20 -14.92 1.17
C LYS A 255 -16.57 -16.05 2.13
N GLU A 256 -16.85 -17.24 1.61
CA GLU A 256 -17.43 -18.35 2.37
C GLU A 256 -16.38 -19.30 2.96
N MET A 257 -15.22 -19.47 2.30
CA MET A 257 -14.21 -20.42 2.76
C MET A 257 -13.23 -19.79 3.76
N LEU A 258 -13.06 -20.45 4.91
CA LEU A 258 -11.99 -20.16 5.87
C LEU A 258 -10.73 -20.92 5.46
N THR A 259 -9.57 -20.29 5.63
CA THR A 259 -8.28 -20.94 5.33
C THR A 259 -7.84 -21.87 6.46
N LYS A 260 -7.04 -22.89 6.16
CA LYS A 260 -6.38 -23.75 7.17
C LYS A 260 -5.55 -22.92 8.17
N SER A 261 -4.94 -21.83 7.68
CA SER A 261 -4.20 -20.89 8.53
C SER A 261 -5.11 -20.20 9.56
N ALA A 262 -6.31 -19.76 9.14
CA ALA A 262 -7.30 -19.17 10.05
C ALA A 262 -7.77 -20.18 11.11
N GLU A 263 -8.02 -21.43 10.72
CA GLU A 263 -8.41 -22.52 11.63
C GLU A 263 -7.32 -22.81 12.66
N ALA A 264 -6.06 -22.94 12.22
CA ALA A 264 -4.92 -23.14 13.11
C ALA A 264 -4.70 -21.96 14.06
N ALA A 265 -4.87 -20.72 13.57
CA ALA A 265 -4.80 -19.52 14.41
C ALA A 265 -5.91 -19.49 15.46
N LYS A 266 -7.14 -19.92 15.11
CA LYS A 266 -8.26 -20.06 16.06
C LYS A 266 -7.95 -21.07 17.16
N GLN A 267 -7.42 -22.24 16.80
CA GLN A 267 -7.05 -23.27 17.76
C GLN A 267 -5.92 -22.79 18.69
N LYS A 268 -4.89 -22.13 18.15
CA LYS A 268 -3.79 -21.57 18.95
C LYS A 268 -4.27 -20.48 19.90
N LYS A 269 -5.17 -19.59 19.46
CA LYS A 269 -5.78 -18.57 20.33
C LYS A 269 -6.59 -19.22 21.46
N ASN A 270 -7.40 -20.24 21.15
CA ASN A 270 -8.18 -20.95 22.14
C ASN A 270 -7.28 -21.61 23.20
N ASN A 271 -6.21 -22.29 22.78
CA ASN A 271 -5.25 -22.91 23.69
C ASN A 271 -4.55 -21.87 24.58
N ARG A 272 -4.15 -20.72 24.03
CA ARG A 272 -3.59 -19.62 24.82
C ARG A 272 -4.59 -19.05 25.82
N CYS A 273 -5.85 -18.90 25.43
CA CYS A 273 -6.89 -18.44 26.36
C CYS A 273 -7.11 -19.44 27.50
N LEU A 274 -7.07 -20.75 27.22
CA LEU A 274 -7.15 -21.80 28.23
C LEU A 274 -5.92 -21.80 29.16
N GLU A 275 -4.73 -21.60 28.62
CA GLU A 275 -3.50 -21.49 29.39
C GLU A 275 -3.52 -20.27 30.34
N VAL A 276 -3.96 -19.12 29.83
CA VAL A 276 -4.15 -17.92 30.65
C VAL A 276 -5.22 -18.12 31.72
N ALA A 277 -6.35 -18.77 31.39
CA ALA A 277 -7.38 -19.09 32.37
C ALA A 277 -6.85 -20.00 33.49
N SER A 278 -6.08 -21.04 33.14
CA SER A 278 -5.45 -21.93 34.11
C SER A 278 -4.45 -21.19 35.02
N ILE A 279 -3.70 -20.22 34.48
CA ILE A 279 -2.80 -19.38 35.30
C ILE A 279 -3.62 -18.53 36.28
N ILE A 280 -4.72 -17.93 35.84
CA ILE A 280 -5.60 -17.12 36.69
C ILE A 280 -6.24 -17.98 37.79
N ASP A 281 -6.72 -19.18 37.45
CA ASP A 281 -7.29 -20.11 38.43
C ASP A 281 -6.25 -20.54 39.47
N ASN A 282 -5.01 -20.85 39.06
CA ASN A 282 -3.92 -21.13 39.99
C ASN A 282 -3.59 -19.95 40.90
N ILE A 283 -3.70 -18.71 40.43
CA ILE A 283 -3.48 -17.50 41.25
C ILE A 283 -4.66 -17.29 42.21
N LEU A 284 -5.89 -17.61 41.80
CA LEU A 284 -7.08 -17.52 42.64
C LEU A 284 -7.14 -18.63 43.72
N GLU A 285 -6.65 -19.83 43.43
CA GLU A 285 -6.47 -20.89 44.43
C GLU A 285 -5.37 -20.54 45.45
N VAL A 286 -4.46 -19.64 45.11
CA VAL A 286 -3.43 -19.07 45.99
C VAL A 286 -3.90 -17.76 46.67
N GLY A 287 -5.23 -17.50 46.69
CA GLY A 287 -5.84 -16.43 47.47
C GLY A 287 -5.52 -16.50 48.97
N PRO A 288 -5.47 -15.35 49.68
CA PRO A 288 -4.66 -15.15 50.86
C PRO A 288 -5.13 -16.01 52.03
N LYS A 289 -4.19 -16.67 52.72
CA LYS A 289 -4.41 -17.04 54.12
C LYS A 289 -4.59 -15.74 54.90
N ALA A 290 -5.84 -15.40 55.21
CA ALA A 290 -6.15 -14.42 56.22
C ALA A 290 -5.65 -14.96 57.56
N ASP A 291 -4.50 -14.46 57.98
CA ASP A 291 -4.17 -14.03 59.35
C ASP A 291 -2.71 -13.60 59.33
N ASP A 292 -2.47 -12.30 59.12
CA ASP A 292 -1.92 -11.50 60.20
C ASP A 292 -1.91 -10.02 59.83
N GLU A 293 -2.38 -9.27 60.80
CA GLU A 293 -2.73 -7.87 60.85
C GLU A 293 -1.58 -6.95 60.39
N LEU A 294 -1.89 -6.01 59.50
CA LEU A 294 -1.04 -4.86 59.20
C LEU A 294 -0.80 -4.06 60.48
N ARG A 295 0.38 -4.22 61.10
CA ARG A 295 0.97 -3.23 62.00
C ARG A 295 2.37 -2.88 61.53
N LEU A 296 2.45 -1.89 60.65
CA LEU A 296 3.67 -1.12 60.44
C LEU A 296 3.86 -0.20 61.66
N GLU A 297 4.51 -0.69 62.70
CA GLU A 297 5.15 0.15 63.72
C GLU A 297 6.65 0.12 63.48
N ILE A 298 7.15 1.16 62.83
CA ILE A 298 8.58 1.46 62.77
C ILE A 298 8.91 2.12 64.11
N GLN A 299 9.58 1.40 65.01
CA GLN A 299 10.27 2.03 66.13
C GLN A 299 11.53 1.26 66.53
N ASP A 300 12.60 2.06 66.65
CA ASP A 300 13.99 1.75 66.95
C ASP A 300 14.21 0.84 68.17
N THR A 301 15.36 0.15 68.21
CA THR A 301 16.43 0.38 69.22
C THR A 301 17.41 -0.80 69.28
N ASP A 302 18.68 -0.42 69.24
CA ASP A 302 19.91 -1.18 69.42
C ASP A 302 19.96 -2.17 70.61
N ASN A 303 20.72 -3.27 70.43
CA ASN A 303 21.79 -3.78 71.32
C ASN A 303 22.11 -5.25 70.98
N SER A 304 23.27 -5.57 70.37
CA SER A 304 24.63 -5.65 70.94
C SER A 304 24.96 -7.01 71.60
N CYS A 305 26.26 -7.38 71.58
CA CYS A 305 26.96 -8.55 72.15
C CYS A 305 27.06 -9.80 71.27
N PHE A 306 28.21 -10.42 70.94
CA PHE A 306 29.67 -10.25 71.15
C PHE A 306 30.32 -11.10 70.03
N GLU A 307 31.21 -10.63 69.15
CA GLU A 307 32.66 -10.38 69.27
C GLU A 307 33.58 -11.61 69.48
N ARG A 308 34.70 -11.57 68.71
CA ARG A 308 35.98 -12.32 68.74
C ARG A 308 36.13 -13.41 67.66
N ASP A 309 37.26 -13.54 66.97
CA ASP A 309 38.49 -12.75 66.81
C ASP A 309 39.25 -13.50 65.71
N SER A 310 39.73 -12.82 64.67
CA SER A 310 40.96 -13.22 63.97
C SER A 310 41.50 -12.04 63.17
N VAL A 311 42.60 -11.52 63.71
CA VAL A 311 43.33 -10.30 63.36
C VAL A 311 44.32 -10.54 62.21
N MET A 312 44.73 -9.43 61.58
CA MET A 312 46.00 -9.13 60.87
C MET A 312 45.96 -9.33 59.34
N LEU A 313 46.39 -8.41 58.48
CA LEU A 313 47.05 -7.10 58.61
C LEU A 313 47.12 -6.42 57.22
N GLY A 314 47.15 -5.08 57.21
CA GLY A 314 47.78 -4.25 56.16
C GLY A 314 46.91 -4.00 54.92
N GLY A 315 46.38 -2.80 54.69
CA GLY A 315 47.10 -1.53 54.49
C GLY A 315 46.82 -1.14 53.04
N ILE A 316 46.12 -0.06 52.72
CA ILE A 316 46.62 1.32 52.75
C ILE A 316 45.44 2.30 52.64
N SER A 317 45.66 3.46 53.24
CA SER A 317 44.74 4.57 53.51
C SER A 317 44.82 5.64 52.38
N PRO A 318 44.32 6.89 52.54
CA PRO A 318 43.06 7.38 51.99
C PRO A 318 43.25 8.63 51.09
N HIS A 319 42.20 9.21 50.50
CA HIS A 319 42.02 10.67 50.49
C HIS A 319 40.60 11.08 50.05
N HIS A 320 40.07 12.00 50.85
CA HIS A 320 38.80 12.73 50.80
C HIS A 320 38.73 13.74 49.65
N ASP A 321 37.51 14.15 49.28
CA ASP A 321 37.03 15.55 49.12
C ASP A 321 35.49 15.50 49.13
N TYR A 322 34.78 15.67 50.26
CA TYR A 322 34.30 16.92 50.90
C TYR A 322 33.55 17.91 49.97
N ASP A 323 32.21 17.76 49.95
CA ASP A 323 31.20 18.75 50.35
C ASP A 323 31.36 20.24 49.99
N SER A 324 30.34 20.83 49.36
CA SER A 324 29.42 21.78 50.03
C SER A 324 28.58 22.66 49.08
N LYS A 325 27.25 22.55 49.24
CA LYS A 325 26.23 23.60 49.47
C LYS A 325 26.23 24.96 48.73
N SER A 326 25.01 25.32 48.30
CA SER A 326 24.24 26.55 48.64
C SER A 326 24.30 27.82 47.74
N SER A 327 23.16 28.02 47.07
CA SER A 327 22.29 29.23 47.06
C SER A 327 22.63 30.53 46.29
N THR A 328 21.53 31.02 45.68
CA THR A 328 21.06 32.41 45.51
C THR A 328 21.64 33.35 44.44
N GLU A 329 20.68 33.77 43.59
CA GLU A 329 20.37 35.13 43.10
C GLU A 329 21.21 35.85 42.03
N THR A 330 20.43 36.36 41.09
CA THR A 330 20.57 37.28 39.93
C THR A 330 21.46 38.52 40.13
N PRO A 331 21.88 39.23 39.06
CA PRO A 331 21.00 40.24 38.43
C PRO A 331 21.15 40.46 36.91
N LEU A 332 20.23 41.31 36.44
CA LEU A 332 19.98 41.89 35.11
C LEU A 332 21.18 42.49 34.38
N SER A 333 21.15 42.39 33.03
CA SER A 333 21.21 43.51 32.07
C SER A 333 20.75 43.06 30.70
#